data_AF-A0A7J2MP31-F1
#
_entry.id   AF-A0A7J2MP31-F1
#
_cell.length_a   1.000
_cell.length_b   1.000
_cell.length_c   1.000
_cell.angle_alpha   90.00
_cell.angle_beta   90.00
_cell.angle_gamma   90.00
#
_symmetry.space_group_name_H-M   'P 1'
#
loop_
_entity.id
_entity.type
_entity.pdbx_description
1 polymer ?
#
loop_
_entity_poly.entity_id
_entity_poly.type
_entity_poly.pdbx_seq_one_letter_code
_entity_poly.pdbx_strand_id
1 'polypeptide(L)'
;MKLFGTSGIRGIVNREITPHLALKVGMALGSYVDGSVAVGHDSRTSSIMLKNAIISGLISCGRDVYDIGLVPTPTTGIAIKNFGCKAGVTVTASHNPPEYNGIKIWNKEGIAFSKEEKIIEELVYNNNFKLQKWDKLGNILY
;
A
#
# COMPACT_ATOMS: atom_id res chain seq x y z
N MET A 1 1.37 -5.64 -17.58
CA MET A 1 2.82 -5.67 -17.23
C MET A 1 2.92 -6.15 -15.78
N LYS A 2 3.83 -7.07 -15.47
CA LYS A 2 3.93 -7.66 -14.12
C LYS A 2 4.69 -6.71 -13.18
N LEU A 3 4.09 -6.36 -12.04
CA LEU A 3 4.67 -5.53 -10.97
C LEU A 3 5.04 -6.37 -9.74
N PHE A 4 4.22 -7.35 -9.38
CA PHE A 4 4.45 -8.17 -8.18
C PHE A 4 5.50 -9.25 -8.45
N GLY A 5 6.50 -9.30 -7.57
CA GLY A 5 7.46 -10.41 -7.48
C GLY A 5 7.01 -11.46 -6.48
N THR A 6 7.95 -12.27 -5.98
CA THR A 6 7.65 -13.33 -4.99
C THR A 6 7.13 -12.80 -3.65
N SER A 7 7.39 -11.54 -3.32
CA SER A 7 7.01 -10.95 -2.03
C SER A 7 6.77 -9.46 -2.16
N GLY A 8 5.69 -9.11 -2.86
CA GLY A 8 5.30 -7.74 -3.17
C GLY A 8 6.05 -7.13 -4.35
N ILE A 9 5.88 -5.83 -4.51
CA ILE A 9 6.55 -5.01 -5.53
C ILE A 9 7.88 -4.54 -4.92
N ARG A 10 9.02 -4.78 -5.56
CA ARG A 10 10.35 -4.39 -5.04
C ARG A 10 11.24 -3.88 -6.17
N GLY A 11 12.19 -3.03 -5.79
CA GLY A 11 13.20 -2.49 -6.70
C GLY A 11 13.97 -1.35 -6.07
N ILE A 12 14.91 -0.80 -6.84
CA ILE A 12 15.72 0.35 -6.43
C ILE A 12 14.82 1.59 -6.37
N VAL A 13 14.91 2.32 -5.26
CA VAL A 13 14.14 3.54 -5.01
C VAL A 13 14.47 4.61 -6.04
N ASN A 14 13.47 5.35 -6.49
CA ASN A 14 13.55 6.41 -7.52
C ASN A 14 14.03 5.94 -8.91
N ARG A 15 14.19 4.63 -9.12
CA ARG A 15 14.42 4.03 -10.44
C ARG A 15 13.26 3.12 -10.83
N GLU A 16 13.00 2.12 -10.00
CA GLU A 16 11.93 1.13 -10.22
C GLU A 16 10.77 1.39 -9.26
N ILE A 17 11.08 1.68 -8.00
CA ILE A 17 10.09 2.02 -6.96
C ILE A 17 10.09 3.53 -6.75
N THR A 18 9.07 4.18 -7.32
CA THR A 18 8.94 5.64 -7.29
C THR A 18 7.71 6.06 -6.48
N PRO A 19 7.65 7.32 -5.99
CA PRO A 19 6.44 7.88 -5.40
C PRO A 19 5.23 7.80 -6.34
N HIS A 20 5.44 7.97 -7.64
CA HIS A 20 4.38 7.86 -8.64
C HIS A 20 3.81 6.43 -8.72
N LEU A 21 4.67 5.42 -8.69
CA LEU A 21 4.22 4.02 -8.62
C LEU A 21 3.48 3.75 -7.31
N ALA A 22 4.02 4.20 -6.18
CA ALA A 22 3.42 4.04 -4.86
C ALA A 22 2.03 4.69 -4.77
N LEU A 23 1.87 5.89 -5.35
CA LEU A 23 0.59 6.59 -5.48
C LEU A 23 -0.41 5.77 -6.29
N LYS A 24 -0.01 5.25 -7.46
CA LYS A 24 -0.86 4.40 -8.30
C LYS A 24 -1.27 3.11 -7.60
N VAL A 25 -0.36 2.48 -6.86
CA VAL A 25 -0.68 1.28 -6.06
C VAL A 25 -1.67 1.63 -4.95
N GLY A 26 -1.53 2.78 -4.29
CA GLY A 26 -2.50 3.28 -3.32
C GLY A 26 -3.90 3.48 -3.92
N MET A 27 -3.98 4.14 -5.09
CA MET A 27 -5.26 4.34 -5.81
C MET A 27 -5.88 3.01 -6.28
N ALA A 28 -5.06 2.10 -6.82
CA ALA A 28 -5.52 0.77 -7.23
C ALA A 28 -6.08 -0.02 -6.05
N LEU A 29 -5.36 -0.07 -4.93
CA LEU A 29 -5.84 -0.73 -3.72
C LEU A 29 -7.12 -0.08 -3.21
N GLY A 30 -7.17 1.26 -3.15
CA GLY A 30 -8.35 1.98 -2.68
C GLY A 30 -9.58 1.84 -3.59
N SER A 31 -9.37 1.56 -4.87
CA SER A 31 -10.44 1.25 -5.83
C SER A 31 -10.96 -0.18 -5.69
N TYR A 32 -10.09 -1.08 -5.23
CA TYR A 32 -10.38 -2.50 -5.04
C TYR A 32 -11.09 -2.78 -3.71
N VAL A 33 -10.65 -2.17 -2.62
CA VAL A 33 -11.20 -2.45 -1.28
C VAL A 33 -12.34 -1.53 -0.89
N ASP A 34 -13.31 -2.07 -0.16
CA ASP A 34 -14.40 -1.30 0.43
C ASP A 34 -14.32 -1.24 1.95
N GLY A 35 -13.49 -0.33 2.45
CA GLY A 35 -13.25 -0.09 3.88
C GLY A 35 -11.87 0.51 4.15
N SER A 36 -11.51 0.61 5.43
CA SER A 36 -10.25 1.20 5.87
C SER A 36 -9.04 0.30 5.57
N VAL A 37 -7.85 0.92 5.50
CA VAL A 37 -6.58 0.26 5.19
C VAL A 37 -5.52 0.60 6.25
N ALA A 38 -4.83 -0.40 6.79
CA ALA A 38 -3.70 -0.18 7.69
C ALA A 38 -2.41 0.00 6.88
N VAL A 39 -1.63 1.05 7.13
CA VAL A 39 -0.39 1.33 6.40
C VAL A 39 0.77 1.52 7.37
N GLY A 40 1.78 0.67 7.26
CA GLY A 40 3.01 0.74 8.07
C GLY A 40 4.26 0.65 7.21
N HIS A 41 5.42 0.82 7.83
CA HIS A 41 6.70 0.77 7.14
C HIS A 41 7.88 0.31 8.01
N ASP A 42 8.98 -0.09 7.36
CA ASP A 42 10.27 -0.35 8.01
C ASP A 42 11.14 0.91 8.15
N SER A 43 12.35 0.76 8.70
CA SER A 43 13.26 1.87 9.01
C SER A 43 14.03 2.46 7.82
N ARG A 44 13.71 2.08 6.57
CA ARG A 44 14.40 2.65 5.39
C ARG A 44 14.09 4.15 5.27
N THR A 45 15.11 4.93 4.93
CA THR A 45 14.97 6.40 4.74
C THR A 45 13.95 6.76 3.66
N SER A 46 13.80 5.91 2.65
CA SER A 46 12.84 6.05 1.55
C SER A 46 11.40 5.69 1.92
N SER A 47 11.17 5.03 3.07
CA SER A 47 9.86 4.50 3.43
C SER A 47 8.82 5.58 3.67
N ILE A 48 9.19 6.71 4.29
CA ILE A 48 8.26 7.82 4.57
C ILE A 48 7.67 8.39 3.27
N MET A 49 8.52 8.59 2.26
CA MET A 49 8.12 9.09 0.94
C MET A 49 7.12 8.15 0.27
N LEU A 50 7.42 6.85 0.23
CA LEU A 50 6.57 5.86 -0.42
C LEU A 50 5.26 5.63 0.34
N LYS A 51 5.32 5.60 1.68
CA LYS A 51 4.15 5.49 2.56
C LYS A 51 3.18 6.63 2.29
N ASN A 52 3.66 7.87 2.33
CA ASN A 52 2.80 9.04 2.14
C ASN A 52 2.17 9.07 0.73
N ALA A 53 2.88 8.60 -0.29
CA ALA A 53 2.31 8.44 -1.63
C ALA A 53 1.18 7.39 -1.66
N ILE A 54 1.36 6.24 -1.01
CA ILE A 54 0.31 5.21 -0.87
C ILE A 54 -0.91 5.76 -0.13
N ILE A 55 -0.68 6.42 1.01
CA ILE A 55 -1.74 7.04 1.82
C ILE A 55 -2.52 8.06 0.99
N SER A 56 -1.83 8.94 0.25
CA SER A 56 -2.46 9.90 -0.65
C SER A 56 -3.35 9.22 -1.70
N GLY A 57 -2.90 8.10 -2.28
CA GLY A 57 -3.67 7.34 -3.25
C GLY A 57 -4.93 6.73 -2.65
N LEU A 58 -4.81 6.13 -1.46
CA LEU A 58 -5.93 5.53 -0.73
C LEU A 58 -7.00 6.56 -0.37
N ILE A 59 -6.58 7.71 0.17
CA ILE A 59 -7.47 8.81 0.56
C ILE A 59 -8.21 9.38 -0.66
N SER A 60 -7.53 9.51 -1.81
CA SER A 60 -8.14 9.99 -3.05
C SER A 60 -9.27 9.08 -3.56
N CYS A 61 -9.25 7.80 -3.17
CA CYS A 61 -10.30 6.82 -3.44
C CYS A 61 -11.34 6.72 -2.29
N GLY A 62 -11.29 7.63 -1.31
CA GLY A 62 -12.22 7.69 -0.19
C GLY A 62 -12.04 6.56 0.81
N ARG A 63 -10.82 6.07 1.01
CA ARG A 63 -10.52 5.06 2.04
C ARG A 63 -9.92 5.75 3.26
N ASP A 64 -10.46 5.47 4.45
CA ASP A 64 -9.78 5.83 5.69
C ASP A 64 -8.52 4.98 5.86
N VAL A 65 -7.47 5.60 6.39
CA VAL A 65 -6.16 4.97 6.53
C VAL A 65 -5.71 4.99 7.98
N TYR A 66 -5.45 3.83 8.56
CA TYR A 66 -4.77 3.72 9.84
C TYR A 66 -3.26 3.75 9.58
N ASP A 67 -2.61 4.88 9.85
CA ASP A 67 -1.15 5.02 9.73
C ASP A 67 -0.48 4.47 10.99
N ILE A 68 -0.07 3.21 10.92
CA ILE A 68 0.56 2.50 12.06
C ILE A 68 2.06 2.78 12.18
N GLY A 69 2.61 3.65 11.33
CA GLY A 69 3.99 4.16 11.45
C GLY A 69 5.09 3.10 11.24
N LEU A 70 6.19 3.29 11.96
CA LEU A 70 7.37 2.42 11.94
C LEU A 70 7.11 1.16 12.76
N VAL A 71 6.91 0.03 12.09
CA VAL A 71 6.59 -1.25 12.74
C VAL A 71 7.21 -2.44 12.01
N PRO A 72 7.46 -3.56 12.72
CA PRO A 72 7.76 -4.82 12.06
C PRO A 72 6.66 -5.23 11.08
N THR A 73 7.04 -5.82 9.95
CA THR A 73 6.15 -6.35 8.91
C THR A 73 4.92 -7.14 9.42
N PRO A 74 5.04 -8.09 10.38
CA PRO A 74 3.87 -8.83 10.87
C PRO A 74 2.86 -7.96 11.65
N THR A 75 3.27 -6.81 12.19
CA THR A 75 2.39 -5.88 12.92
C THR A 75 1.29 -5.36 12.01
N THR A 76 1.54 -5.19 10.71
CA THR A 76 0.49 -4.79 9.76
C THR A 76 -0.65 -5.82 9.71
N GLY A 77 -0.34 -7.12 9.71
CA GLY A 77 -1.36 -8.19 9.73
C GLY A 77 -2.22 -8.15 11.00
N ILE A 78 -1.59 -7.91 12.15
CA ILE A 78 -2.28 -7.78 13.44
C ILE A 78 -3.15 -6.52 13.48
N ALA A 79 -2.63 -5.39 13.01
CA ALA A 79 -3.35 -4.11 12.95
C ALA A 79 -4.62 -4.21 12.08
N ILE A 80 -4.57 -4.95 10.96
CA ILE A 80 -5.75 -5.19 10.12
C ILE A 80 -6.89 -5.82 10.93
N LYS A 81 -6.57 -6.80 11.77
CA LYS A 81 -7.56 -7.46 12.64
C LYS A 81 -8.07 -6.54 13.75
N ASN A 82 -7.16 -5.84 14.42
CA ASN A 82 -7.50 -5.00 15.56
C ASN A 82 -8.35 -3.79 15.18
N PHE A 83 -8.08 -3.17 14.02
CA PHE A 83 -8.81 -1.99 13.53
C PHE A 83 -9.95 -2.34 12.57
N GLY A 84 -10.18 -3.62 12.29
CA GLY A 84 -11.23 -4.06 11.36
C GLY A 84 -11.00 -3.64 9.90
N CYS A 85 -9.75 -3.35 9.52
CA CYS A 85 -9.40 -2.94 8.16
C CYS A 85 -9.69 -4.05 7.14
N LYS A 86 -9.91 -3.65 5.88
CA LYS A 86 -10.17 -4.59 4.78
C LYS A 86 -8.91 -4.98 4.00
N ALA A 87 -7.83 -4.24 4.21
CA ALA A 87 -6.50 -4.54 3.72
C ALA A 87 -5.45 -3.85 4.57
N GLY A 88 -4.19 -4.15 4.30
CA GLY A 88 -3.09 -3.34 4.77
C GLY A 88 -1.92 -3.31 3.79
N VAL A 89 -0.98 -2.42 4.06
CA VAL A 89 0.23 -2.24 3.28
C VAL A 89 1.42 -2.12 4.23
N THR A 90 2.50 -2.84 3.93
CA THR A 90 3.81 -2.61 4.55
C THR A 90 4.78 -2.10 3.48
N VAL A 91 5.35 -0.92 3.71
CA VAL A 91 6.45 -0.39 2.89
C VAL A 91 7.76 -0.97 3.41
N THR A 92 8.35 -1.88 2.63
CA THR A 92 9.59 -2.58 2.99
C THR A 92 10.18 -3.33 1.80
N ALA A 93 11.50 -3.50 1.78
CA ALA A 93 12.17 -4.53 0.98
C ALA A 93 12.82 -5.63 1.84
N SER A 94 12.40 -5.78 3.10
CA SER A 94 12.86 -6.83 4.01
C SER A 94 14.39 -6.83 4.10
N HIS A 95 15.05 -7.90 3.65
CA HIS A 95 16.51 -8.09 3.71
C HIS A 95 17.29 -7.45 2.56
N ASN A 96 16.64 -6.87 1.55
CA ASN A 96 17.35 -6.27 0.42
C ASN A 96 18.26 -5.09 0.88
N PRO A 97 19.32 -4.75 0.12
CA PRO A 97 20.20 -3.62 0.42
C PRO A 97 19.45 -2.28 0.61
N PRO A 98 20.04 -1.27 1.27
CA PRO A 98 19.36 -0.02 1.66
C PRO A 98 18.74 0.78 0.51
N GLU A 99 19.33 0.72 -0.69
CA GLU A 99 18.86 1.39 -1.90
C GLU A 99 17.56 0.79 -2.47
N TYR A 100 17.17 -0.40 -2.01
CA TYR A 100 15.91 -1.02 -2.35
C TYR A 100 14.79 -0.55 -1.42
N ASN A 101 13.56 -0.55 -1.92
CA ASN A 101 12.37 -0.57 -1.09
C ASN A 101 11.26 -1.33 -1.82
N GLY A 102 10.06 -1.38 -1.26
CA GLY A 102 8.97 -2.13 -1.83
C GLY A 102 7.64 -1.92 -1.14
N ILE A 103 6.62 -2.55 -1.70
CA ILE A 103 5.24 -2.46 -1.27
C ILE A 103 4.70 -3.89 -1.15
N LYS A 104 4.35 -4.28 0.07
CA LYS A 104 3.67 -5.54 0.35
C LYS A 104 2.22 -5.25 0.74
N ILE A 105 1.28 -5.93 0.09
CA ILE A 105 -0.16 -5.76 0.34
C ILE A 105 -0.71 -7.00 1.06
N TRP A 106 -1.62 -6.75 1.99
CA TRP A 106 -2.25 -7.74 2.86
C TRP A 106 -3.77 -7.69 2.72
N ASN A 107 -4.43 -8.84 2.77
CA ASN A 107 -5.87 -8.94 2.80
C ASN A 107 -6.46 -8.75 4.19
N LYS A 108 -7.79 -8.69 4.28
CA LYS A 108 -8.56 -8.62 5.53
C LYS A 108 -8.26 -9.74 6.54
N GLU A 109 -7.63 -10.83 6.10
CA GLU A 109 -7.18 -11.92 6.95
C GLU A 109 -5.78 -11.73 7.53
N GLY A 110 -5.10 -10.63 7.18
CA GLY A 110 -3.71 -10.37 7.58
C GLY A 110 -2.70 -11.22 6.80
N ILE A 111 -3.11 -11.80 5.66
CA ILE A 111 -2.29 -12.65 4.80
C ILE A 111 -1.87 -11.85 3.58
N ALA A 112 -0.66 -12.08 3.07
CA ALA A 112 -0.18 -11.43 1.85
C ALA A 112 -1.12 -11.73 0.67
N PHE A 113 -1.34 -10.74 -0.19
CA PHE A 113 -2.06 -10.91 -1.44
C PHE A 113 -1.43 -12.02 -2.30
N SER A 114 -2.27 -12.71 -3.07
CA SER A 114 -1.82 -13.70 -4.04
C SER A 114 -2.57 -13.55 -5.36
N LYS A 115 -3.81 -14.03 -5.44
CA LYS A 115 -4.66 -13.90 -6.63
C LYS A 115 -5.04 -12.44 -6.89
N GLU A 116 -5.14 -11.64 -5.82
CA GLU A 116 -5.49 -10.23 -5.84
C GLU A 116 -4.42 -9.35 -6.49
N GLU A 117 -3.16 -9.81 -6.54
CA GLU A 117 -2.05 -9.05 -7.14
C GLU A 117 -2.35 -8.65 -8.59
N LYS A 118 -2.94 -9.56 -9.37
CA LYS A 118 -3.31 -9.31 -10.77
C LYS A 118 -4.32 -8.17 -10.91
N ILE A 119 -5.28 -8.07 -9.99
CA ILE A 119 -6.28 -7.01 -10.00
C ILE A 119 -5.59 -5.66 -9.78
N ILE A 120 -4.66 -5.60 -8.83
CA ILE A 120 -3.89 -4.38 -8.57
C ILE A 120 -3.03 -4.00 -9.79
N GLU A 121 -2.37 -4.97 -10.44
CA GLU A 121 -1.60 -4.74 -11.67
C GLU A 121 -2.45 -4.17 -12.80
N GLU A 122 -3.63 -4.76 -13.03
CA GLU A 122 -4.57 -4.31 -14.07
C GLU A 122 -5.04 -2.88 -13.83
N LEU A 123 -5.41 -2.54 -12.58
CA LEU A 123 -5.85 -1.19 -12.23
C LEU A 123 -4.72 -0.17 -12.40
N VAL A 124 -3.50 -0.50 -11.96
CA VAL A 124 -2.31 0.36 -12.13
C VAL A 124 -1.98 0.57 -13.60
N TYR A 125 -2.01 -0.49 -14.41
CA TYR A 125 -1.67 -0.44 -15.84
C TYR A 125 -2.68 0.37 -16.64
N ASN A 126 -3.98 0.13 -16.40
CA ASN A 126 -5.06 0.81 -17.12
C ASN A 126 -5.37 2.22 -16.58
N ASN A 127 -4.75 2.63 -15.47
CA ASN A 127 -5.08 3.86 -14.73
C ASN A 127 -6.57 3.97 -14.40
N ASN A 128 -7.21 2.83 -14.11
CA ASN A 128 -8.64 2.76 -13.81
C ASN A 128 -8.84 2.85 -12.29
N PHE A 129 -9.02 4.07 -11.79
CA PHE A 129 -9.15 4.34 -10.36
C PHE A 129 -10.53 4.91 -10.02
N LYS A 130 -11.13 4.45 -8.92
CA LYS A 130 -12.38 4.97 -8.37
C LYS A 130 -12.11 6.19 -7.49
N LEU A 131 -11.70 7.29 -8.12
CA LEU A 131 -11.47 8.56 -7.42
C LEU A 131 -12.77 9.10 -6.86
N GLN A 132 -12.68 9.72 -5.69
CA GLN A 132 -13.83 10.33 -5.01
C GLN A 132 -13.88 11.84 -5.24
N LYS A 133 -15.09 12.38 -5.04
CA LYS A 133 -15.31 13.83 -5.01
C LYS A 133 -14.66 14.42 -3.76
N TRP A 134 -14.44 15.73 -3.79
CA TRP A 134 -13.76 16.49 -2.73
C TRP A 134 -14.39 16.32 -1.34
N ASP A 135 -15.69 16.03 -1.27
CA ASP A 135 -16.50 15.84 -0.05
C ASP A 135 -16.58 14.37 0.41
N LYS A 136 -15.90 13.46 -0.30
CA LYS A 136 -15.90 12.01 -0.03
C LYS A 136 -14.50 11.42 0.07
N LEU A 137 -13.52 12.26 0.38
CA LEU A 137 -12.13 11.82 0.61
C LEU A 137 -12.04 11.07 1.94
N GLY A 138 -11.08 10.15 2.03
CA GLY A 138 -10.78 9.43 3.27
C GLY A 138 -9.99 10.26 4.26
N ASN A 139 -9.90 9.80 5.50
CA ASN A 139 -9.13 10.44 6.56
C ASN A 139 -7.89 9.59 6.95
N ILE A 140 -6.94 10.24 7.61
CA ILE A 140 -5.86 9.52 8.31
C ILE A 140 -6.28 9.35 9.77
N LEU A 141 -6.14 8.13 10.26
CA LEU A 141 -6.39 7.69 11.63
C LEU A 141 -5.07 7.17 12.21
N TYR A 142 -4.93 7.20 13.53
CA TYR A 142 -3.74 6.79 14.27
C TYR A 142 -4.09 5.79 15.36
#